data_AF-A0A8J5WSB3-F1
#
_entry.id   AF-A0A8J5WSB3-F1
#
_cell.length_a   1.000
_cell.length_b   1.000
_cell.length_c   1.000
_cell.angle_alpha   90.00
_cell.angle_beta   90.00
_cell.angle_gamma   90.00
#
_symmetry.space_group_name_H-M   'P 1'
#
loop_
_entity.id
_entity.type
_entity.pdbx_description
1 polymer ?
#
loop_
_entity_poly.entity_id
_entity_poly.type
_entity_poly.pdbx_seq_one_letter_code
_entity_poly.pdbx_strand_id
1 'polypeptide(L)'
;MTTGNSIEDVPSSICNLVCLKSLSLNGNKIRQLPQNILRDCKALQNISLHNNPISMDQFQQMDGFKEFEARRRKKFDKQIDSNVMMSSTALDEGIDLH
;
A
#
# COMPACT_ATOMS: atom_id res chain seq x y z
N MET A 1 -7.23 -6.43 30.90
CA MET A 1 -8.38 -6.63 29.99
C MET A 1 -8.18 -5.67 28.82
N THR A 2 -7.43 -6.06 27.79
CA THR A 2 -7.20 -5.16 26.65
C THR A 2 -8.27 -5.41 25.60
N THR A 3 -9.00 -4.36 25.27
CA THR A 3 -10.09 -4.28 24.29
C THR A 3 -9.68 -4.96 22.99
N GLY A 4 -10.25 -6.13 22.73
CA GLY A 4 -10.11 -6.83 21.46
C GLY A 4 -10.95 -6.11 20.41
N ASN A 5 -10.32 -5.25 19.61
CA ASN A 5 -10.93 -4.69 18.41
C ASN A 5 -11.21 -5.86 17.44
N SER A 6 -12.41 -6.42 17.55
CA SER A 6 -12.87 -7.53 16.72
C SER A 6 -13.69 -6.96 15.57
N ILE A 7 -13.08 -6.09 14.77
CA ILE A 7 -13.75 -5.50 13.62
C ILE A 7 -13.89 -6.60 12.56
N GLU A 8 -15.10 -7.13 12.40
CA GLU A 8 -15.42 -8.18 11.41
C GLU A 8 -15.74 -7.59 10.04
N ASP A 9 -16.49 -6.49 10.03
CA ASP A 9 -16.87 -5.76 8.82
C ASP A 9 -16.47 -4.30 8.97
N VAL A 10 -15.84 -3.75 7.93
CA VAL A 10 -15.50 -2.32 7.89
C VAL A 10 -16.68 -1.58 7.24
N PRO A 11 -17.34 -0.65 7.94
CA PRO A 11 -18.50 0.05 7.41
C PRO A 11 -18.11 0.92 6.22
N SER A 12 -19.01 1.08 5.26
CA SER A 12 -18.83 1.97 4.10
C SER A 12 -18.50 3.41 4.48
N SER A 13 -18.73 3.84 5.73
CA SER A 13 -18.29 5.15 6.23
C SER A 13 -16.79 5.37 6.12
N ILE A 14 -15.97 4.31 6.10
CA ILE A 14 -14.52 4.40 5.86
C ILE A 14 -14.19 4.97 4.47
N CYS A 15 -15.10 4.80 3.52
CA CYS A 15 -15.05 5.29 2.13
C CYS A 15 -14.99 6.83 2.11
N ASN A 16 -15.70 7.50 3.03
CA ASN A 16 -15.73 8.96 3.15
C ASN A 16 -14.38 9.57 3.56
N LEU A 17 -13.39 8.75 3.95
CA LEU A 17 -12.06 9.22 4.34
C LEU A 17 -11.20 9.48 3.09
N VAL A 18 -11.64 10.42 2.24
CA VAL A 18 -11.00 10.78 0.97
C VAL A 18 -9.56 11.29 1.14
N CYS A 19 -9.23 11.83 2.32
CA CYS A 19 -7.91 12.34 2.68
C CYS A 19 -7.02 11.30 3.39
N LEU A 20 -7.51 10.07 3.62
CA LEU A 20 -6.77 9.04 4.34
C LEU A 20 -5.60 8.53 3.50
N LYS A 21 -4.37 8.66 4.00
CA LYS A 21 -3.16 8.20 3.29
C LYS A 21 -2.71 6.80 3.71
N SER A 22 -2.91 6.48 4.98
CA SER A 22 -2.47 5.22 5.60
C SER A 22 -3.59 4.67 6.48
N LEU A 23 -3.93 3.40 6.26
CA LEU A 23 -4.95 2.67 7.01
C LEU A 23 -4.34 1.42 7.63
N SER A 24 -4.29 1.37 8.96
CA SER A 24 -3.79 0.21 9.71
C SER A 24 -4.95 -0.50 10.37
N LEU A 25 -5.25 -1.71 9.91
CA LEU A 25 -6.32 -2.55 10.41
C LEU A 25 -5.77 -3.89 10.92
N ASN A 26 -4.52 -3.90 11.36
CA ASN A 26 -3.84 -5.11 11.80
C ASN A 26 -4.50 -5.73 13.04
N GLY A 27 -4.54 -7.07 13.10
CA GLY A 27 -5.03 -7.78 14.29
C GLY A 27 -6.53 -7.65 14.51
N ASN A 28 -7.31 -7.45 13.44
CA ASN A 28 -8.77 -7.46 13.49
C ASN A 28 -9.31 -8.77 12.88
N LYS A 29 -10.63 -8.89 12.79
CA LYS A 29 -11.30 -10.07 12.20
C LYS A 29 -11.91 -9.77 10.84
N ILE A 30 -11.28 -8.87 10.09
CA ILE A 30 -11.83 -8.38 8.83
C ILE A 30 -11.81 -9.51 7.81
N ARG A 31 -12.99 -9.94 7.37
CA ARG A 31 -13.13 -10.92 6.29
C ARG A 31 -13.16 -10.27 4.92
N GLN A 32 -13.76 -9.09 4.85
CA GLN A 32 -13.95 -8.34 3.62
C GLN A 32 -13.90 -6.84 3.90
N LEU A 33 -13.46 -6.09 2.91
CA LEU A 33 -13.55 -4.64 2.88
C LEU A 33 -14.64 -4.23 1.89
N PRO A 34 -15.27 -3.05 2.06
CA PRO A 34 -16.24 -2.58 1.10
C PRO A 34 -15.55 -2.35 -0.26
N GLN A 35 -16.14 -2.85 -1.35
CA GLN A 35 -15.56 -2.77 -2.71
C GLN A 35 -15.20 -1.34 -3.14
N ASN A 36 -15.85 -0.32 -2.57
CA ASN A 36 -15.59 1.08 -2.86
C ASN A 36 -14.43 1.69 -2.07
N ILE A 37 -13.86 1.02 -1.03
CA ILE A 37 -12.77 1.58 -0.21
C ILE A 37 -11.58 2.02 -1.06
N LEU A 38 -11.17 1.19 -2.03
CA LEU A 38 -9.99 1.44 -2.86
C LEU A 38 -10.26 2.54 -3.88
N ARG A 39 -11.51 2.64 -4.33
CA ARG A 39 -11.98 3.62 -5.32
C ARG A 39 -12.18 5.01 -4.71
N ASP A 40 -12.82 5.09 -3.55
CA ASP A 40 -13.26 6.35 -2.95
C ASP A 40 -12.20 6.99 -2.06
N CYS A 41 -11.41 6.17 -1.35
CA CYS A 41 -10.24 6.64 -0.61
C CYS A 41 -9.11 6.96 -1.58
N LYS A 42 -9.26 8.04 -2.35
CA LYS A 42 -8.34 8.43 -3.42
C LYS A 42 -6.94 8.77 -2.92
N ALA A 43 -6.82 9.25 -1.68
CA ALA A 43 -5.55 9.52 -1.06
C ALA A 43 -4.85 8.27 -0.48
N LEU A 44 -5.54 7.13 -0.42
CA LEU A 44 -5.04 5.92 0.25
C LEU A 44 -3.89 5.33 -0.53
N GLN A 45 -2.75 5.22 0.16
CA GLN A 45 -1.50 4.76 -0.40
C GLN A 45 -0.94 3.56 0.38
N ASN A 46 -1.30 3.44 1.66
CA ASN A 46 -0.85 2.36 2.51
C ASN A 46 -2.04 1.71 3.20
N ILE A 47 -2.19 0.40 3.08
CA ILE A 47 -3.19 -0.37 3.82
C ILE A 47 -2.50 -1.59 4.43
N SER A 48 -2.75 -1.82 5.72
CA SER A 48 -2.14 -2.91 6.46
C SER A 48 -3.21 -3.77 7.10
N LEU A 49 -3.45 -4.94 6.49
CA LEU A 49 -4.49 -5.90 6.88
C LEU A 49 -3.89 -7.17 7.50
N HIS A 50 -2.66 -7.09 8.00
CA HIS A 50 -1.96 -8.25 8.54
C HIS A 50 -2.64 -8.73 9.84
N ASN A 51 -2.54 -10.01 10.16
CA ASN A 51 -3.37 -10.66 11.19
C ASN A 51 -4.88 -10.44 11.02
N ASN A 52 -5.40 -10.52 9.78
CA ASN A 52 -6.84 -10.60 9.51
C ASN A 52 -7.15 -11.83 8.65
N PRO A 53 -8.34 -12.43 8.80
CA PRO A 53 -8.82 -13.53 7.96
C PRO A 53 -9.31 -13.06 6.57
N ILE A 54 -8.74 -11.98 6.01
CA ILE A 54 -9.11 -11.48 4.70
C ILE A 54 -8.40 -12.29 3.61
N SER A 55 -9.17 -12.74 2.62
CA SER A 55 -8.61 -13.44 1.47
C SER A 55 -7.91 -12.45 0.56
N MET A 56 -6.59 -12.58 0.37
CA MET A 56 -5.84 -11.67 -0.51
C MET A 56 -6.32 -11.74 -1.96
N ASP A 57 -6.74 -12.91 -2.43
CA ASP A 57 -7.31 -13.07 -3.76
C ASP A 57 -8.57 -12.19 -3.93
N GLN A 58 -9.50 -12.27 -2.97
CA GLN A 58 -10.70 -11.43 -2.94
C GLN A 58 -10.34 -9.94 -2.89
N PHE A 59 -9.31 -9.57 -2.11
CA PHE A 59 -8.83 -8.20 -2.01
C PHE A 59 -8.22 -7.67 -3.31
N GLN A 60 -7.48 -8.49 -4.03
CA GLN A 60 -6.90 -8.14 -5.33
C GLN A 60 -7.95 -8.01 -6.43
N GLN A 61 -9.05 -8.75 -6.33
CA GLN A 61 -10.19 -8.68 -7.25
C GLN A 61 -11.12 -7.49 -6.99
N MET A 62 -10.92 -6.72 -5.91
CA MET A 62 -11.76 -5.55 -5.62
C MET A 62 -11.59 -4.44 -6.65
N ASP A 63 -12.71 -3.76 -6.91
CA ASP A 63 -12.75 -2.59 -7.79
C ASP A 63 -11.89 -1.44 -7.24
N GLY A 64 -11.03 -0.86 -8.07
CA GLY A 64 -10.06 0.16 -7.67
C GLY A 64 -8.76 -0.38 -7.04
N PHE A 65 -8.58 -1.71 -6.89
CA PHE A 65 -7.31 -2.28 -6.43
C PHE A 65 -6.15 -1.92 -7.36
N LYS A 66 -6.37 -1.95 -8.68
CA LYS A 66 -5.36 -1.54 -9.68
C LYS A 66 -4.91 -0.09 -9.48
N GLU A 67 -5.85 0.84 -9.29
CA GLU A 67 -5.51 2.24 -9.00
C GLU A 67 -4.81 2.39 -7.65
N PHE A 68 -5.28 1.70 -6.60
CA PHE A 68 -4.62 1.71 -5.29
C PHE A 68 -3.17 1.22 -5.39
N GLU A 69 -2.92 0.10 -6.06
CA GLU A 69 -1.59 -0.43 -6.27
C GLU A 69 -0.73 0.52 -7.11
N ALA A 70 -1.27 1.11 -8.17
CA ALA A 70 -0.56 2.09 -8.98
C ALA A 70 -0.16 3.33 -8.16
N ARG A 71 -1.04 3.84 -7.30
CA ARG A 71 -0.73 4.97 -6.38
C ARG A 71 0.34 4.58 -5.37
N ARG A 72 0.22 3.40 -4.75
CA ARG A 72 1.20 2.86 -3.81
C ARG A 72 2.57 2.71 -4.46
N ARG A 73 2.62 2.08 -5.64
CA ARG A 73 3.84 1.89 -6.43
C ARG A 73 4.46 3.22 -6.83
N LYS A 74 3.69 4.19 -7.33
CA LYS A 74 4.19 5.51 -7.71
C LYS A 74 4.84 6.27 -6.53
N LYS A 75 4.37 6.06 -5.31
CA LYS A 75 4.97 6.62 -4.09
C LYS A 75 6.27 5.91 -3.68
N PHE A 76 6.33 4.60 -3.86
CA PHE A 76 7.53 3.80 -3.57
C PHE A 76 8.61 4.00 -4.64
N ASP A 77 8.21 4.05 -5.90
CA ASP A 77 9.04 4.28 -7.08
C ASP A 77 9.69 5.67 -7.07
N LYS A 78 8.94 6.72 -6.69
CA LYS A 78 9.51 8.06 -6.45
C LYS A 78 10.61 8.10 -5.38
N GLN A 79 10.66 7.13 -4.46
CA GLN A 79 11.75 7.04 -3.48
C GLN A 79 12.99 6.33 -4.04
N ILE A 80 12.87 5.54 -5.12
CA ILE A 80 14.01 4.89 -5.77
C ILE A 80 14.71 5.86 -6.73
N ASP A 81 13.97 6.68 -7.46
CA ASP A 81 14.55 7.69 -8.36
C ASP A 81 15.37 8.76 -7.62
N SER A 82 15.06 9.02 -6.34
CA SER A 82 15.86 9.92 -5.50
C SER A 82 17.07 9.24 -4.82
N ASN A 83 17.23 7.92 -4.94
CA ASN A 83 18.33 7.17 -4.32
C ASN A 83 19.16 6.32 -5.32
N VAL A 84 18.83 6.35 -6.61
CA VAL A 84 19.61 5.70 -7.70
C VAL A 84 20.55 6.68 -8.40
N MET A 85 21.07 7.66 -7.66
CA MET A 85 22.18 8.54 -8.09
C MET A 85 23.56 8.03 -7.63
N MET A 86 23.66 7.00 -6.80
CA MET A 86 24.96 6.56 -6.21
C MET A 86 25.47 5.21 -6.72
N SER A 87 25.06 4.76 -7.90
CA SER A 87 25.78 3.67 -8.56
C SER A 87 25.75 3.79 -10.08
N SER A 88 25.82 5.02 -10.59
CA SER A 88 26.26 5.25 -11.96
C SER A 88 27.75 4.92 -12.01
N THR A 89 28.06 3.71 -12.47
CA THR A 89 28.89 3.56 -13.67
C THR A 89 30.04 4.58 -13.80
N ALA A 90 31.12 4.34 -13.07
CA ALA A 90 32.49 4.64 -13.53
C ALA A 90 33.17 3.25 -13.54
N LEU A 91 33.36 2.51 -14.65
CA LEU A 91 33.84 2.93 -15.97
C LEU A 91 34.94 3.98 -15.88
N ASP A 92 36.01 3.64 -15.16
CA ASP A 92 37.33 4.24 -15.35
C ASP A 92 38.39 3.16 -15.14
N GLU A 93 38.46 2.18 -16.05
CA GLU A 93 39.69 1.42 -16.29
C GLU A 93 40.32 1.95 -17.58
N GLY A 94 40.74 3.21 -17.51
CA GLY A 94 41.60 3.83 -18.50
C GLY A 94 42.93 4.23 -17.85
N ILE A 95 44.03 3.70 -18.41
CA ILE A 95 45.43 4.17 -18.31
C ILE A 95 46.15 3.65 -17.04
N ASP A 96 47.19 2.82 -17.15
CA ASP A 96 48.52 3.30 -17.56
C ASP A 96 49.40 2.24 -18.24
N LEU A 97 50.08 2.72 -19.29
CA LEU A 97 51.20 2.12 -19.99
C LEU A 97 52.48 2.78 -19.44
N HIS A 98 53.29 2.04 -18.68
CA HIS A 98 54.74 2.18 -18.71
C HIS A 98 55.43 0.85 -18.36
#